data_AF-A0A2N2DBT7-F1
#
_entry.id   AF-A0A2N2DBT7-F1
#
_cell.length_a   1.000
_cell.length_b   1.000
_cell.length_c   1.000
_cell.angle_alpha   90.00
_cell.angle_beta   90.00
_cell.angle_gamma   90.00
#
_symmetry.space_group_name_H-M   'P 1'
#
loop_
_entity.id
_entity.type
_entity.pdbx_description
1 polymer ?
#
loop_
_entity_poly.entity_id
_entity_poly.type
_entity_poly.pdbx_seq_one_letter_code
_entity_poly.pdbx_strand_id
1 'polypeptide(L)'
;MNDFDLIKCVQQGNMNDINGKVSGTFKIAYASYEGSESKRLRLFVTDQEEFFQAGNKLQDTKISGMNGQWAEYPVVSFANNNPTTTIGHLLKWRDKGIVHILSNDTGELTLDEMLKVAESVKYN
;
A
#
# COMPACT_ATOMS: atom_id res chain seq x y z
N MET A 1 16.52 -20.41 1.15
CA MET A 1 15.48 -20.20 0.12
C MET A 1 14.20 -19.98 0.90
N ASN A 2 13.70 -18.73 0.97
CA ASN A 2 12.47 -18.40 1.68
C ASN A 2 11.44 -17.94 0.65
N ASP A 3 10.66 -18.91 0.19
CA ASP A 3 9.52 -18.68 -0.68
C ASP A 3 8.40 -18.08 0.18
N PHE A 4 8.13 -16.79 -0.04
CA PHE A 4 6.94 -16.12 0.45
C PHE A 4 5.81 -16.45 -0.52
N ASP A 5 4.90 -17.32 -0.13
CA ASP A 5 3.69 -17.58 -0.90
C ASP A 5 2.75 -16.38 -0.77
N LEU A 6 2.60 -15.65 -1.86
CA LEU A 6 1.76 -14.46 -1.91
C LEU A 6 0.29 -14.87 -2.00
N ILE A 7 -0.38 -14.82 -0.84
CA ILE A 7 -1.75 -15.30 -0.66
C ILE A 7 -2.73 -14.19 -1.06
N LYS A 8 -3.21 -14.24 -2.31
CA LYS A 8 -4.43 -13.59 -2.83
C LYS A 8 -4.72 -12.15 -2.36
N CYS A 9 -4.72 -11.21 -3.31
CA CYS A 9 -5.49 -9.97 -3.19
C CYS A 9 -6.98 -10.31 -3.03
N VAL A 10 -7.54 -10.15 -1.83
CA VAL A 10 -8.97 -10.31 -1.56
C VAL A 10 -9.63 -8.94 -1.65
N GLN A 11 -10.25 -8.65 -2.80
CA GLN A 11 -10.90 -7.38 -3.06
C GLN A 11 -12.19 -7.22 -2.21
N GLN A 12 -12.26 -6.17 -1.39
CA GLN A 12 -13.51 -5.50 -1.04
C GLN A 12 -13.25 -3.98 -1.01
N GLY A 13 -13.69 -3.30 -2.06
CA GLY A 13 -13.65 -1.85 -2.19
C GLY A 13 -14.53 -1.39 -3.35
N ASN A 14 -15.32 -0.34 -3.14
CA ASN A 14 -16.11 0.28 -4.20
C ASN A 14 -15.19 1.22 -4.99
N MET A 15 -15.05 0.97 -6.30
CA MET A 15 -14.60 2.01 -7.22
C MET A 15 -15.77 2.98 -7.42
N ASN A 16 -15.59 4.24 -7.03
CA ASN A 16 -16.57 5.28 -7.30
C ASN A 16 -16.04 6.17 -8.42
N ASP A 17 -16.88 6.40 -9.43
CA ASP A 17 -16.74 7.51 -10.36
C ASP A 17 -17.46 8.71 -9.75
N ILE A 18 -16.70 9.74 -9.35
CA ILE A 18 -17.25 11.00 -8.84
C ILE A 18 -16.80 12.11 -9.79
N ASN A 19 -17.72 12.57 -10.65
CA ASN A 19 -17.47 13.63 -11.64
C ASN A 19 -16.35 13.30 -12.66
N GLY A 20 -16.30 12.06 -13.15
CA GLY A 20 -15.30 11.61 -14.13
C GLY A 20 -13.94 11.30 -13.51
N LYS A 21 -13.89 11.13 -12.18
CA LYS A 21 -12.69 10.82 -11.40
C LYS A 21 -12.83 9.45 -10.77
N VAL A 22 -11.89 8.56 -11.08
CA VAL A 22 -11.84 7.20 -10.56
C VAL A 22 -11.06 7.18 -9.25
N SER A 23 -11.71 6.75 -8.17
CA SER A 23 -11.02 6.47 -6.91
C SER A 23 -11.58 5.22 -6.23
N GLY A 24 -10.71 4.45 -5.60
CA GLY A 24 -11.07 3.25 -4.86
C GLY A 24 -10.05 2.91 -3.78
N THR A 25 -10.55 2.38 -2.67
CA THR A 25 -9.71 1.85 -1.58
C THR A 25 -10.00 0.37 -1.40
N PHE A 26 -8.96 -0.44 -1.46
CA PHE A 26 -9.02 -1.89 -1.31
C PHE A 26 -8.24 -2.31 -0.07
N LYS A 27 -8.81 -3.19 0.74
CA LYS A 27 -8.05 -3.90 1.76
C LYS A 27 -7.31 -5.04 1.09
N ILE A 28 -6.01 -5.17 1.39
CA ILE A 28 -5.21 -6.25 0.84
C ILE A 28 -4.97 -7.25 1.97
N ALA A 29 -5.57 -8.43 1.85
CA ALA A 29 -5.17 -9.55 2.68
C ALA A 29 -3.80 -10.05 2.18
N TYR A 30 -2.86 -10.21 3.10
CA TYR A 30 -1.65 -10.99 2.88
C TYR A 30 -1.52 -11.95 4.05
N ALA A 31 -1.06 -13.17 3.78
CA ALA A 31 -0.69 -14.07 4.87
C ALA A 31 0.76 -13.78 5.24
N SER A 32 0.97 -13.28 6.45
CA SER A 32 2.25 -13.51 7.11
C SER A 32 2.36 -15.01 7.44
N TYR A 33 3.58 -15.49 7.62
CA TYR A 33 3.88 -16.89 7.99
C TYR A 33 3.10 -17.39 9.23
N GLU A 34 2.51 -16.48 10.02
CA GLU A 34 1.73 -16.79 11.23
C GLU A 34 0.22 -16.91 11.01
N GLY A 35 -0.27 -16.94 9.76
CA GLY A 35 -1.69 -17.22 9.46
C GLY A 35 -2.67 -16.13 9.91
N SER A 36 -2.18 -14.96 10.30
CA SER A 36 -2.99 -13.80 10.65
C SER A 36 -3.15 -12.87 9.46
N GLU A 37 -4.40 -12.66 9.02
CA GLU A 37 -4.73 -11.61 8.06
C GLU A 37 -4.34 -10.25 8.65
N SER A 38 -3.33 -9.59 8.06
CA SER A 38 -2.95 -8.26 8.53
C SER A 38 -4.02 -7.24 8.12
N LYS A 39 -4.69 -6.68 9.14
CA LYS A 39 -5.84 -5.79 8.97
C LYS A 39 -5.48 -4.37 8.51
N ARG A 40 -4.22 -4.09 8.17
CA ARG A 40 -3.71 -2.72 7.99
C ARG A 40 -2.94 -2.46 6.69
N LEU A 41 -2.92 -3.42 5.76
CA LEU A 41 -2.46 -3.18 4.39
C LEU A 41 -3.63 -2.68 3.53
N ARG A 42 -3.46 -1.50 2.94
CA ARG A 42 -4.47 -0.86 2.09
C ARG A 42 -3.86 -0.46 0.77
N LEU A 43 -4.58 -0.70 -0.32
CA LEU A 43 -4.27 -0.21 -1.64
C LEU A 43 -5.27 0.89 -1.99
N PHE A 44 -4.78 2.09 -2.22
CA PHE A 44 -5.55 3.18 -2.80
C PHE A 44 -5.22 3.29 -4.29
N VAL A 45 -6.25 3.45 -5.11
CA VAL A 45 -6.15 3.53 -6.56
C VAL A 45 -6.88 4.79 -6.99
N THR A 46 -6.21 5.64 -7.77
CA THR A 46 -6.76 6.93 -8.22
C THR A 46 -6.19 7.34 -9.57
N ASP A 47 -6.95 8.07 -10.37
CA ASP A 47 -6.43 8.79 -11.53
C ASP A 47 -5.84 10.17 -11.16
N GLN A 48 -5.94 10.58 -9.89
CA GLN A 48 -5.48 11.88 -9.40
C GLN A 48 -4.11 11.79 -8.72
N GLU A 49 -3.13 12.48 -9.29
CA GLU A 49 -1.74 12.53 -8.80
C GLU A 49 -1.59 13.27 -7.46
N GLU A 50 -2.52 14.19 -7.19
CA GLU A 50 -2.55 15.09 -6.03
C GLU A 50 -2.85 14.37 -4.71
N PHE A 51 -3.39 13.16 -4.77
CA PHE A 51 -3.60 12.35 -3.57
C PHE A 51 -2.25 11.78 -3.11
N PHE A 52 -1.84 12.20 -1.92
CA PHE A 52 -0.63 11.86 -1.18
C PHE A 52 0.68 12.53 -1.66
N GLN A 53 1.02 13.59 -0.94
CA GLN A 53 2.41 13.96 -0.65
C GLN A 53 2.83 13.12 0.56
N ALA A 54 3.58 12.04 0.35
CA ALA A 54 4.25 11.40 1.47
C ALA A 54 5.20 12.42 2.11
N GLY A 55 5.34 12.39 3.42
CA GLY A 55 6.26 13.27 4.14
C GLY A 55 7.68 13.24 3.57
N ASN A 56 8.47 14.24 3.97
CA ASN A 56 9.69 14.82 3.37
C ASN A 56 10.81 13.92 2.77
N LYS A 57 10.69 12.60 2.66
CA LYS A 57 11.68 11.73 1.99
C LYS A 57 11.03 10.59 1.20
N LEU A 58 10.48 10.93 0.03
CA LEU A 58 10.22 9.94 -1.01
C LEU A 58 11.56 9.45 -1.57
N GLN A 59 11.76 8.13 -1.60
CA GLN A 59 12.90 7.46 -2.21
C GLN A 59 12.46 6.82 -3.52
N ASP A 60 13.22 6.99 -4.60
CA ASP A 60 12.92 6.34 -5.87
C ASP A 60 13.11 4.83 -5.76
N THR A 61 12.18 4.07 -6.36
CA THR A 61 12.24 2.61 -6.44
C THR A 61 11.68 2.12 -7.78
N LYS A 62 11.71 0.81 -7.99
CA LYS A 62 11.21 0.15 -9.20
C LYS A 62 10.21 -0.94 -8.84
N ILE A 63 9.08 -0.97 -9.55
CA ILE A 63 8.04 -1.99 -9.39
C ILE A 63 7.81 -2.62 -10.77
N SER A 64 8.21 -3.89 -10.98
CA SER A 64 8.12 -4.53 -12.30
C SER A 64 8.63 -3.66 -13.46
N GLY A 65 9.74 -2.93 -13.23
CA GLY A 65 10.35 -2.01 -14.21
C GLY A 65 9.77 -0.59 -14.26
N MET A 66 8.58 -0.36 -13.70
CA MET A 66 7.96 0.96 -13.59
C MET A 66 8.64 1.81 -12.51
N ASN A 67 8.65 3.13 -12.70
CA ASN A 67 9.10 4.06 -11.65
C ASN A 67 8.08 4.03 -10.50
N GLY A 68 8.58 3.82 -9.29
CA GLY A 68 7.82 3.92 -8.05
C GLY A 68 8.53 4.81 -7.04
N GLN A 69 7.84 5.11 -5.95
CA GLN A 69 8.37 5.86 -4.83
C GLN A 69 8.04 5.14 -3.53
N TRP A 70 9.01 5.11 -2.63
CA TRP A 70 8.91 4.55 -1.29
C TRP A 70 8.99 5.66 -0.25
N ALA A 71 8.24 5.54 0.83
CA ALA A 71 8.40 6.40 1.99
C ALA A 71 8.06 5.69 3.29
N GLU A 72 8.75 6.13 4.34
CA GLU A 72 8.38 5.87 5.73
C GLU A 72 7.65 7.10 6.28
N TYR A 73 6.61 6.90 7.08
CA TYR A 73 5.85 7.99 7.69
C TYR A 73 5.46 7.67 9.14
N PRO A 74 5.39 8.67 10.02
CA PRO A 74 4.94 8.44 11.39
C PRO A 74 3.44 8.10 11.41
N VAL A 75 3.09 7.03 12.12
CA VAL A 75 1.72 6.63 12.41
C VAL A 75 1.48 6.83 13.89
N VAL A 76 0.54 7.72 14.23
CA VAL A 76 0.16 7.98 15.63
C VAL A 76 -1.10 7.19 15.93
N SER A 77 -1.02 6.32 16.94
CA SER A 77 -2.16 5.56 17.46
C SER A 77 -2.50 6.05 18.86
N PHE A 78 -3.78 6.32 19.09
CA PHE A 78 -4.32 6.73 20.39
C PHE A 78 -5.01 5.54 21.05
N ALA A 79 -4.24 4.50 21.40
CA ALA A 79 -4.76 3.43 22.22
C ALA A 79 -4.60 3.80 23.71
N ASN A 80 -5.68 3.70 24.48
CA ASN A 80 -5.66 3.83 25.96
C ASN A 80 -5.06 5.14 26.50
N ASN A 81 -5.40 6.30 25.90
CA ASN A 81 -4.96 7.64 26.31
C ASN A 81 -3.43 7.89 26.27
N ASN A 82 -2.62 6.94 25.78
CA ASN A 82 -1.20 7.11 25.56
C ASN A 82 -0.90 7.08 24.06
N PRO A 83 -0.51 8.21 23.43
CA PRO A 83 -0.16 8.21 22.03
C PRO A 83 1.11 7.37 21.81
N THR A 84 1.00 6.35 20.97
CA THR A 84 2.15 5.58 20.50
C THR A 84 2.44 5.98 19.06
N THR A 85 3.71 6.21 18.73
CA THR A 85 4.15 6.46 17.36
C THR A 85 4.85 5.22 16.82
N THR A 86 4.35 4.68 15.72
CA THR A 86 5.02 3.66 14.92
C THR A 86 5.47 4.27 13.59
N ILE A 87 6.33 3.57 12.85
CA ILE A 87 6.68 3.94 11.48
C ILE A 87 5.82 3.11 10.55
N GLY A 88 5.02 3.77 9.72
CA GLY A 88 4.28 3.16 8.62
C GLY A 88 5.07 3.25 7.32
N HIS A 89 4.67 2.42 6.36
CA HIS A 89 5.34 2.27 5.06
C HIS A 89 4.38 2.56 3.92
N LEU A 90 4.90 3.23 2.88
CA LEU A 90 4.15 3.64 1.70
C LEU A 90 4.93 3.31 0.44
N LEU A 91 4.24 2.71 -0.53
CA LEU A 91 4.75 2.44 -1.86
C LEU A 91 3.77 3.01 -2.90
N LYS A 92 4.26 3.92 -3.75
CA LYS A 92 3.49 4.60 -4.79
C LYS A 92 4.03 4.24 -6.17
N TRP A 93 3.15 3.95 -7.13
CA TRP A 93 3.55 3.81 -8.53
C TRP A 93 2.43 4.21 -9.48
N ARG A 94 2.79 4.40 -10.74
CA ARG A 94 1.85 4.67 -11.82
C ARG A 94 1.87 3.53 -12.82
N ASP A 95 0.69 3.01 -13.13
CA ASP A 95 0.48 2.06 -14.22
C ASP A 95 -0.68 2.54 -15.09
N LYS A 96 -0.45 2.67 -16.40
CA LYS A 96 -1.44 3.11 -17.41
C LYS A 96 -2.26 4.35 -17.04
N GLY A 97 -1.63 5.34 -16.40
CA GLY A 97 -2.28 6.59 -15.99
C GLY A 97 -3.01 6.51 -14.64
N ILE A 98 -3.05 5.34 -14.02
CA ILE A 98 -3.61 5.13 -12.68
C ILE A 98 -2.48 5.12 -11.64
N VAL A 99 -2.67 5.90 -10.59
CA VAL A 99 -1.79 5.97 -9.42
C VAL A 99 -2.25 4.95 -8.39
N HIS A 100 -1.30 4.16 -7.93
CA HIS A 100 -1.48 3.13 -6.91
C HIS A 100 -0.68 3.52 -5.68
N ILE A 101 -1.27 3.34 -4.51
CA ILE A 101 -0.64 3.65 -3.24
C ILE A 101 -0.92 2.49 -2.29
N LEU A 102 0.12 1.71 -2.01
CA LEU A 102 0.09 0.65 -1.02
C LEU A 102 0.60 1.21 0.31
N SER A 103 -0.23 1.16 1.35
CA SER A 103 0.10 1.66 2.68
C SER A 103 0.04 0.54 3.71
N ASN A 104 1.07 0.42 4.55
CA ASN A 104 1.09 -0.42 5.73
C ASN A 104 1.31 0.43 7.00
N ASP A 105 0.27 0.58 7.80
CA ASP A 105 0.33 1.39 9.04
C ASP A 105 1.06 0.69 10.21
N THR A 106 1.34 -0.62 10.11
CA THR A 106 2.01 -1.36 11.21
C THR A 106 3.53 -1.19 11.20
N GLY A 107 4.12 -0.89 10.04
CA GLY A 107 5.57 -0.91 9.85
C GLY A 107 6.17 -2.31 9.75
N GLU A 108 5.36 -3.36 9.80
CA GLU A 108 5.85 -4.75 9.86
C GLU A 108 6.36 -5.26 8.51
N LEU A 109 5.93 -4.66 7.40
CA LEU A 109 6.31 -5.10 6.05
C LEU A 109 7.52 -4.32 5.55
N THR A 110 8.58 -5.02 5.20
CA THR A 110 9.75 -4.45 4.52
C THR A 110 9.42 -3.91 3.12
N LEU A 111 10.32 -3.11 2.54
CA LEU A 111 10.20 -2.66 1.14
C LEU A 111 10.07 -3.84 0.18
N ASP A 112 10.89 -4.88 0.34
CA ASP A 112 10.87 -6.07 -0.53
C ASP A 112 9.52 -6.79 -0.49
N GLU A 113 8.89 -6.90 0.68
CA GLU A 113 7.56 -7.49 0.82
C GLU A 113 6.47 -6.62 0.18
N MET A 114 6.55 -5.30 0.39
CA MET A 114 5.64 -4.34 -0.22
C MET A 114 5.74 -4.35 -1.75
N LEU A 115 6.96 -4.48 -2.30
CA LEU A 115 7.20 -4.64 -3.74
C LEU A 115 6.55 -5.91 -4.26
N LYS A 116 6.76 -7.06 -3.63
CA LYS A 116 6.10 -8.32 -4.04
C LYS A 116 4.57 -8.18 -4.07
N VAL A 117 3.98 -7.53 -3.06
CA VAL A 117 2.54 -7.25 -3.05
C VAL A 117 2.15 -6.37 -4.23
N ALA A 118 2.85 -5.26 -4.48
CA ALA A 118 2.55 -4.38 -5.60
C ALA A 118 2.64 -5.10 -6.96
N GLU A 119 3.63 -5.97 -7.16
CA GLU A 119 3.79 -6.77 -8.38
C GLU A 119 2.70 -7.83 -8.57
N SER A 120 2.06 -8.25 -7.47
CA SER A 120 0.94 -9.19 -7.51
C SER A 120 -0.41 -8.55 -7.88
N VAL A 121 -0.51 -7.22 -7.82
CA VAL A 121 -1.74 -6.50 -8.17
C VAL A 121 -1.93 -6.59 -9.68
N LYS A 122 -2.75 -7.56 -10.12
CA LYS A 122 -3.16 -7.70 -11.51
C LYS A 122 -4.50 -7.02 -11.76
N TYR A 123 -4.52 -6.15 -12.76
CA TYR A 123 -5.76 -5.67 -13.37
C TYR A 123 -6.17 -6.67 -14.46
N ASN A 124 -7.26 -7.40 -14.21
CA ASN A 124 -7.98 -8.11 -15.27
C ASN A 124 -9.04 -7.17 -15.86
#